data_AF-A0A7Z9BQJ1-F1
#
_entry.id   AF-A0A7Z9BQJ1-F1
#
_cell.length_a   1.000
_cell.length_b   1.000
_cell.length_c   1.000
_cell.angle_alpha   90.00
_cell.angle_beta   90.00
_cell.angle_gamma   90.00
#
_symmetry.space_group_name_H-M   'P 1'
#
loop_
_entity.id
_entity.type
_entity.pdbx_description
1 polymer ?
#
loop_
_entity_poly.entity_id
_entity_poly.type
_entity_poly.pdbx_seq_one_letter_code
_entity_poly.pdbx_strand_id
1 'polypeptide(L)'
;MTEYEIATESEIVAQHKAEFEQGKPSGSASMLTCPDCGGVLWELQEGNLLWYGCHVGHAYSIDSLLEQQGDDVERALWSAIRALEEKAALARRMAAQAQRNKIERCQKANF
;
A
#
# COMPACT_ATOMS: atom_id res chain seq x y z
N MET A 1 -4.22 43.32 -3.41
CA MET A 1 -4.65 41.98 -2.97
C MET A 1 -4.93 41.20 -4.23
N THR A 2 -3.96 40.43 -4.71
CA THR A 2 -4.10 39.60 -5.91
C THR A 2 -4.94 38.38 -5.54
N GLU A 3 -6.09 38.21 -6.19
CA GLU A 3 -6.83 36.96 -6.19
C GLU A 3 -5.89 35.86 -6.72
N TYR A 4 -5.57 34.88 -5.89
CA TYR A 4 -4.80 33.71 -6.27
C TYR A 4 -5.84 32.67 -6.72
N GLU A 5 -5.94 32.43 -8.03
CA GLU A 5 -6.68 31.28 -8.56
C GLU A 5 -5.96 30.02 -8.06
N ILE A 6 -6.51 29.41 -7.00
CA ILE A 6 -6.09 28.07 -6.59
C ILE A 6 -6.77 27.12 -7.57
N ALA A 7 -5.99 26.54 -8.49
CA ALA A 7 -6.46 25.43 -9.31
C ALA A 7 -7.02 24.34 -8.38
N THR A 8 -8.20 23.83 -8.71
CA THR A 8 -8.81 22.76 -7.91
C THR A 8 -7.98 21.49 -8.04
N GLU A 9 -8.05 20.62 -7.03
CA GLU A 9 -7.34 19.33 -7.04
C GLU A 9 -7.62 18.56 -8.33
N SER A 10 -8.88 18.59 -8.79
CA SER A 10 -9.29 17.92 -10.02
C SER A 10 -8.65 18.47 -11.29
N GLU A 11 -8.34 19.77 -11.34
CA GLU A 11 -7.73 20.41 -12.51
C GLU A 11 -6.25 20.07 -12.61
N ILE A 12 -5.53 20.10 -11.49
CA ILE A 12 -4.10 19.74 -11.39
C ILE A 12 -3.90 18.29 -11.86
N VAL A 13 -4.77 17.39 -11.41
CA VAL A 13 -4.74 15.96 -11.76
C VAL A 13 -5.01 15.72 -13.24
N ALA A 14 -6.03 16.38 -13.78
CA ALA A 14 -6.40 16.24 -15.18
C ALA A 14 -5.28 16.74 -16.10
N GLN A 15 -4.65 17.87 -15.76
CA GLN A 15 -3.53 18.42 -16.51
C GLN A 15 -2.34 17.46 -16.52
N HIS A 16 -1.93 16.97 -15.34
CA HIS A 16 -0.80 16.06 -15.21
C HIS A 16 -1.00 14.74 -15.97
N LYS A 17 -2.22 14.18 -15.90
CA LYS A 17 -2.55 12.98 -16.67
C LYS A 17 -2.38 13.22 -18.18
N ALA A 18 -2.88 14.34 -18.69
CA ALA A 18 -2.76 14.68 -20.10
C ALA A 18 -1.30 14.88 -20.54
N GLU A 19 -0.48 15.47 -19.67
CA GLU A 19 0.96 15.66 -19.88
C GLU A 19 1.72 14.31 -19.88
N PHE A 20 1.35 13.39 -19.00
CA PHE A 20 1.83 12.00 -18.99
C PHE A 20 1.49 11.24 -20.28
N GLU A 21 0.25 11.32 -20.74
CA GLU A 21 -0.19 10.68 -21.99
C GLU A 21 0.57 11.20 -23.21
N GLN A 22 1.07 12.44 -23.15
CA GLN A 22 1.92 13.05 -24.18
C GLN A 22 3.42 12.74 -24.02
N GLY A 23 3.81 11.92 -23.04
CA GLY A 23 5.20 11.56 -22.76
C GLY A 23 6.02 12.70 -22.14
N LYS A 24 5.36 13.70 -21.55
CA LYS A 24 5.99 14.86 -20.91
C LYS A 24 5.51 14.96 -19.45
N PRO A 25 6.03 14.13 -18.53
CA PRO A 25 5.59 14.21 -17.15
C PRO A 25 5.89 15.60 -16.57
N SER A 26 4.89 16.23 -15.96
CA SER A 26 5.04 17.51 -15.26
C SER A 26 5.55 17.27 -13.85
N GLY A 27 6.88 17.25 -13.72
CA GLY A 27 7.53 17.11 -12.42
C GLY A 27 8.71 16.17 -12.42
N SER A 28 9.31 16.00 -11.24
CA SER A 28 10.32 14.97 -10.99
C SER A 28 9.69 13.70 -10.44
N ALA A 29 10.18 12.55 -10.91
CA ALA A 29 9.83 11.28 -10.30
C ALA A 29 10.28 11.27 -8.84
N SER A 30 9.36 10.97 -7.93
CA SER A 30 9.66 10.81 -6.51
C SER A 30 10.14 9.38 -6.22
N MET A 31 10.58 9.15 -4.98
CA MET A 31 10.83 7.78 -4.47
C MET A 31 9.59 7.18 -3.79
N LEU A 32 8.42 7.82 -3.93
CA LEU A 32 7.18 7.39 -3.31
C LEU A 32 6.34 6.57 -4.29
N THR A 33 5.57 5.64 -3.73
CA THR A 33 4.72 4.72 -4.47
C THR A 33 3.25 5.09 -4.25
N CYS A 34 2.47 4.99 -5.31
CA CYS A 34 1.03 5.22 -5.30
C CYS A 34 0.34 4.13 -4.46
N PRO A 35 -0.35 4.49 -3.37
CA PRO A 35 -1.04 3.52 -2.50
C PRO A 35 -2.07 2.65 -3.24
N ASP A 36 -2.74 3.22 -4.23
CA ASP A 36 -3.82 2.55 -4.95
C ASP A 36 -3.35 1.57 -6.05
N CYS A 37 -2.22 1.85 -6.71
CA CYS A 37 -1.80 1.07 -7.89
C CYS A 37 -0.35 0.59 -7.88
N GLY A 38 0.45 0.96 -6.90
CA GLY A 38 1.86 0.55 -6.81
C GLY A 38 2.80 1.23 -7.83
N GLY A 39 2.30 2.19 -8.61
CA GLY A 39 3.11 2.97 -9.55
C GLY A 39 3.96 4.04 -8.89
N VAL A 40 4.96 4.57 -9.60
CA VAL A 40 5.76 5.70 -9.12
C VAL A 40 4.91 6.97 -9.06
N LEU A 41 5.02 7.73 -7.96
CA LEU A 41 4.45 9.07 -7.84
C LEU A 41 5.43 10.12 -8.34
N TRP A 42 4.89 11.18 -8.93
CA TRP A 42 5.62 12.32 -9.46
C TRP A 42 5.25 13.57 -8.67
N GLU A 43 6.23 14.42 -8.41
CA GLU A 43 6.06 15.67 -7.67
C GLU A 43 5.63 16.79 -8.61
N LEU A 44 4.45 17.34 -8.37
CA LEU A 44 3.93 18.49 -9.08
C LEU A 44 3.95 19.69 -8.15
N GLN A 45 4.66 20.73 -8.56
CA GLN A 45 4.73 21.96 -7.80
C GLN A 45 4.04 23.09 -8.55
N GLU A 46 2.97 23.62 -7.97
CA GLU A 46 2.24 24.77 -8.50
C GLU A 46 2.25 25.90 -7.46
N GLY A 47 3.17 26.85 -7.65
CA GLY A 47 3.47 27.86 -6.65
C GLY A 47 3.93 27.25 -5.32
N ASN A 48 3.16 27.47 -4.26
CA ASN A 48 3.45 26.93 -2.93
C ASN A 48 2.76 25.58 -2.64
N LEU A 49 1.99 25.05 -3.58
CA LEU A 49 1.33 23.75 -3.41
C LEU A 49 2.20 22.64 -3.99
N LEU A 50 2.38 21.58 -3.22
CA LEU A 50 3.04 20.34 -3.65
C LEU A 50 2.02 19.21 -3.70
N TRP A 51 1.91 18.60 -4.87
CA TRP A 51 1.04 17.48 -5.15
C TRP A 51 1.84 16.29 -5.62
N TYR A 52 1.29 15.09 -5.43
CA TYR A 52 1.86 13.85 -5.89
C TYR A 52 0.90 13.17 -6.86
N GLY A 53 1.31 13.01 -8.12
CA GLY A 53 0.48 12.43 -9.18
C GLY A 53 1.03 11.08 -9.65
N CYS A 54 0.15 10.12 -9.89
CA CYS A 54 0.48 8.86 -10.54
C CYS A 54 0.14 8.92 -12.04
N HIS A 55 0.84 8.14 -12.86
CA HIS A 55 0.61 8.05 -14.32
C HIS A 55 -0.81 7.64 -14.73
N VAL A 56 -1.57 7.00 -13.84
CA VAL A 56 -2.98 6.60 -14.08
C VAL A 56 -4.00 7.66 -13.66
N GLY A 57 -3.56 8.74 -13.00
CA GLY A 57 -4.42 9.85 -12.58
C GLY A 57 -4.82 9.86 -11.09
N HIS A 58 -4.24 9.00 -10.23
CA HIS A 58 -4.36 9.20 -8.78
C HIS A 58 -3.52 10.39 -8.36
N ALA A 59 -4.02 11.17 -7.41
CA ALA A 59 -3.23 12.24 -6.84
C ALA A 59 -3.53 12.53 -5.39
N TYR A 60 -2.54 13.13 -4.75
CA TYR A 60 -2.49 13.31 -3.32
C TYR A 60 -1.86 14.66 -3.01
N SER A 61 -2.37 15.35 -1.99
CA SER A 61 -1.60 16.37 -1.31
C SER A 61 -0.55 15.68 -0.42
N ILE A 62 0.38 16.44 0.16
CA ILE A 62 1.32 15.90 1.15
C ILE A 62 0.56 15.24 2.31
N ASP A 63 -0.48 15.91 2.82
CA ASP A 63 -1.23 15.45 3.98
C ASP A 63 -2.05 14.19 3.68
N SER A 64 -2.73 14.15 2.53
CA SER A 64 -3.51 12.95 2.16
C SER A 64 -2.62 11.77 1.81
N LEU A 65 -1.44 12.01 1.22
CA LEU A 65 -0.48 10.94 0.97
C LEU A 65 0.08 10.37 2.29
N LEU A 66 0.35 11.23 3.27
CA LEU A 66 0.81 10.80 4.59
C LEU A 66 -0.26 9.98 5.32
N GLU A 67 -1.52 10.39 5.24
CA GLU A 67 -2.65 9.63 5.79
C GLU A 67 -2.75 8.25 5.13
N GLN A 68 -2.68 8.16 3.80
CA GLN A 68 -2.70 6.88 3.08
C GLN A 68 -1.52 5.97 3.43
N GLN A 69 -0.32 6.53 3.67
CA GLN A 69 0.81 5.74 4.18
C GLN A 69 0.53 5.17 5.58
N GLY A 70 -0.17 5.92 6.44
CA GLY A 70 -0.65 5.43 7.73
C GLY A 70 -1.59 4.23 7.58
N ASP A 71 -2.58 4.34 6.70
CA ASP A 71 -3.54 3.28 6.39
C ASP A 71 -2.86 2.03 5.83
N ASP A 72 -1.85 2.20 4.97
CA ASP A 72 -1.05 1.09 4.42
C ASP A 72 -0.27 0.36 5.52
N VAL A 73 0.37 1.10 6.43
CA VAL A 73 1.10 0.53 7.57
C VAL A 73 0.14 -0.25 8.47
N GLU A 74 -1.02 0.31 8.80
CA GLU A 74 -2.01 -0.37 9.62
C GLU A 74 -2.50 -1.66 8.95
N ARG A 75 -2.82 -1.63 7.66
CA ARG A 75 -3.21 -2.82 6.88
C ARG A 75 -2.12 -3.90 6.88
N ALA A 76 -0.86 -3.50 6.73
CA ALA A 76 0.27 -4.42 6.77
C ALA A 76 0.41 -5.09 8.16
N LEU A 77 0.26 -4.31 9.24
CA LEU A 77 0.30 -4.82 10.61
C LEU A 77 -0.83 -5.82 10.89
N TRP A 78 -2.06 -5.51 10.49
CA TRP A 78 -3.18 -6.44 10.64
C TRP A 78 -2.96 -7.74 9.88
N SER A 79 -2.44 -7.66 8.66
CA SER A 79 -2.09 -8.82 7.84
C SER A 79 -1.01 -9.68 8.52
N ALA A 80 0.02 -9.04 9.10
CA ALA A 80 1.09 -9.73 9.82
C ALA A 80 0.58 -10.45 11.07
N ILE A 81 -0.24 -9.79 11.89
CA ILE A 81 -0.84 -10.39 13.10
C ILE A 81 -1.67 -11.62 12.71
N ARG A 82 -2.54 -11.48 11.71
CA ARG A 82 -3.35 -12.59 11.19
C ARG A 82 -2.50 -13.77 10.73
N ALA A 83 -1.46 -13.52 9.94
CA ALA A 83 -0.57 -14.58 9.45
C ALA A 83 0.15 -15.30 10.60
N LEU A 84 0.56 -14.57 11.65
CA LEU A 84 1.17 -15.15 12.84
C LEU A 84 0.20 -16.03 13.62
N GLU A 85 -1.04 -15.59 13.82
CA GLU A 85 -2.08 -16.37 14.49
C GLU A 85 -2.41 -17.67 13.73
N GLU A 86 -2.56 -17.58 12.42
CA GLU A 86 -2.80 -18.73 11.54
C GLU A 86 -1.64 -19.72 11.59
N LYS A 87 -0.39 -19.23 11.52
CA LYS A 87 0.82 -20.06 11.64
C LYS A 87 0.86 -20.76 13.00
N ALA A 88 0.54 -20.07 14.09
CA ALA A 88 0.51 -20.66 15.42
C ALA A 88 -0.59 -21.73 15.54
N ALA A 89 -1.78 -21.48 14.99
CA ALA A 89 -2.86 -22.46 14.95
C ALA A 89 -2.49 -23.71 14.16
N LEU A 90 -1.85 -23.56 13.00
CA LEU A 90 -1.37 -24.68 12.19
C LEU A 90 -0.30 -25.49 12.93
N ALA A 91 0.68 -24.83 13.56
CA ALA A 91 1.72 -25.50 14.33
C ALA A 91 1.15 -26.35 15.48
N ARG A 92 0.15 -25.82 16.21
CA ARG A 92 -0.57 -26.59 17.25
C ARG A 92 -1.27 -27.82 16.69
N ARG A 93 -1.94 -27.71 15.53
CA ARG A 93 -2.59 -28.85 14.86
C ARG A 93 -1.58 -29.93 14.46
N MET A 94 -0.45 -29.52 13.89
CA MET A 94 0.63 -30.45 13.51
C MET A 94 1.20 -31.19 14.73
N ALA A 95 1.43 -30.47 15.84
CA ALA A 95 1.92 -31.08 17.08
C ALA A 95 0.93 -32.12 17.63
N ALA A 96 -0.37 -31.80 17.67
CA ALA A 96 -1.41 -32.71 18.10
C ALA A 96 -1.50 -33.97 17.21
N GLN A 97 -1.39 -33.80 15.88
CA GLN A 97 -1.38 -34.92 14.95
C GLN A 97 -0.15 -35.81 15.13
N ALA A 98 1.04 -35.22 15.30
CA ALA A 98 2.26 -35.97 15.57
C ALA A 98 2.14 -36.81 16.85
N GLN A 99 1.52 -36.26 17.90
CA GLN A 99 1.30 -36.98 19.16
C GLN A 99 0.32 -38.15 19.00
N ARG A 100 -0.80 -37.95 18.28
CA ARG A 100 -1.73 -39.05 17.97
C ARG A 100 -1.05 -40.18 17.20
N ASN A 101 -0.28 -39.85 16.17
CA ASN A 101 0.44 -40.83 15.36
C ASN A 101 1.47 -41.63 16.19
N LYS A 102 2.12 -41.00 17.18
CA LYS A 102 3.02 -41.71 18.11
C LYS A 102 2.25 -42.71 18.97
N ILE A 103 1.11 -42.31 19.53
CA ILE A 103 0.27 -43.17 20.37
C ILE A 103 -0.22 -44.39 19.57
N GLU A 104 -0.75 -44.17 18.37
CA GLU A 104 -1.23 -45.25 17.49
C GLU A 104 -0.11 -46.25 17.11
N ARG A 105 1.10 -45.75 16.84
CA ARG A 105 2.26 -46.61 16.56
C ARG A 105 2.68 -47.44 17.77
N CYS A 106 2.69 -46.87 18.97
CA CYS A 106 3.01 -47.61 20.19
C CYS A 106 1.96 -48.68 20.50
N GLN A 107 0.67 -48.41 20.25
CA GLN A 107 -0.39 -49.39 20.44
C GLN A 107 -0.29 -50.57 19.46
N LYS A 108 0.04 -50.30 18.19
CA LYS A 108 0.21 -51.35 17.16
C LYS A 108 1.47 -52.20 17.35
N ALA A 109 2.49 -51.70 18.07
CA ALA A 109 3.74 -52.44 18.31
C ALA A 109 3.68 -53.38 19.54
N ASN A 110 2.59 -53.36 20.30
CA ASN A 110 2.37 -54.19 21.49
C ASN A 110 1.49 -55.44 21.21
N PHE A 111 1.27 -55.78 19.94
CA PHE A 111 0.55 -57.00 19.50
C PHE A 111 1.40 -57.77 18.48
#